data_AF-E7PQ26-F1
#
_entry.id   AF-E7PQ26-F1
#
_cell.length_a   1.000
_cell.length_b   1.000
_cell.length_c   1.000
_cell.angle_alpha   90.00
_cell.angle_beta   90.00
_cell.angle_gamma   90.00
#
_symmetry.space_group_name_H-M   'P 1'
#
loop_
_entity.id
_entity.type
_entity.pdbx_description
1 polymer ?
#
loop_
_entity_poly.entity_id
_entity_poly.type
_entity_poly.pdbx_seq_one_letter_code
_entity_poly.pdbx_strand_id
1 'polypeptide(L)'
;MAEYNTDKIGGILKDAHNDLTIVCAHRGLHGTAIGTNSHPDWLRDVPENSIASIEQAASNGIECSEIDLQLDRAGNVILLHDTNLGRTTNAYTTANSTEYDPYRQVGYNPNLSNYFGNTLNLSLRHPSLNGYSDQKLPTFDAILDAIKRDKIAMILLLDVKNIDAAKKAWQSVKTHSNWWGTPAERWVYFKMPVNSIGMNAATFESKGIMNAQSEAGRFRLIPVFGADFIDTSGGAANSLLNWQSYYNKDYVYATEVRLKEYDSTLRFPLNNIVNSYNALRTQHNVKTMGAYQPVAETKP
;
A
#
# COMPACT_ATOMS: atom_id res chain seq x y z
N MET A 1 -17.97 -10.10 17.14
CA MET A 1 -17.44 -9.63 15.85
C MET A 1 -17.45 -10.81 14.91
N ALA A 2 -17.88 -10.64 13.65
CA ALA A 2 -17.81 -11.70 12.66
C ALA A 2 -16.34 -12.10 12.48
N GLU A 3 -16.04 -13.38 12.66
CA GLU A 3 -14.67 -13.88 12.63
C GLU A 3 -14.26 -14.09 11.17
N TYR A 4 -13.88 -13.00 10.50
CA TYR A 4 -13.33 -13.09 9.15
C TYR A 4 -12.05 -13.92 9.18
N ASN A 5 -11.93 -14.86 8.24
CA ASN A 5 -10.73 -15.65 8.09
C ASN A 5 -9.78 -14.93 7.11
N THR A 6 -8.68 -14.38 7.63
CA THR A 6 -7.69 -13.63 6.84
C THR A 6 -7.09 -14.45 5.69
N ASP A 7 -6.99 -15.78 5.83
CA ASP A 7 -6.52 -16.65 4.74
C ASP A 7 -7.53 -16.71 3.60
N LYS A 8 -8.84 -16.72 3.91
CA LYS A 8 -9.89 -16.69 2.89
C LYS A 8 -9.93 -15.36 2.16
N ILE A 9 -9.77 -14.24 2.88
CA ILE A 9 -9.69 -12.90 2.28
C ILE A 9 -8.50 -12.84 1.31
N GLY A 10 -7.32 -13.27 1.77
CA GLY A 10 -6.11 -13.27 0.95
C GLY A 10 -6.14 -14.25 -0.23
N GLY A 11 -6.91 -15.33 -0.11
CA GLY A 11 -7.14 -16.30 -1.19
C GLY A 11 -7.81 -15.69 -2.41
N ILE A 12 -8.73 -14.73 -2.22
CA ILE A 12 -9.41 -14.03 -3.32
C ILE A 12 -8.40 -13.32 -4.24
N LEU A 13 -7.28 -12.83 -3.69
CA LEU A 13 -6.25 -12.21 -4.53
C LEU A 13 -5.62 -13.23 -5.48
N LYS A 14 -5.32 -14.45 -5.01
CA LYS A 14 -4.66 -15.48 -5.82
C LYS A 14 -5.62 -16.19 -6.78
N ASP A 15 -6.87 -16.36 -6.38
CA ASP A 15 -7.91 -17.05 -7.12
C ASP A 15 -9.09 -16.09 -7.29
N ALA A 16 -9.20 -15.44 -8.45
CA ALA A 16 -10.22 -14.45 -8.72
C ALA A 16 -11.62 -15.08 -8.79
N HIS A 17 -12.57 -14.39 -8.18
CA HIS A 17 -13.98 -14.77 -8.12
C HIS A 17 -14.85 -13.67 -8.72
N ASN A 18 -15.84 -14.03 -9.52
CA ASN A 18 -16.69 -13.05 -10.22
C ASN A 18 -17.84 -12.53 -9.34
N ASP A 19 -18.07 -13.18 -8.22
CA ASP A 19 -19.10 -12.92 -7.21
C ASP A 19 -18.54 -12.28 -5.95
N LEU A 20 -17.22 -12.04 -5.88
CA LEU A 20 -16.55 -11.41 -4.75
C LEU A 20 -15.91 -10.08 -5.15
N THR A 21 -15.95 -9.12 -4.24
CA THR A 21 -15.24 -7.84 -4.35
C THR A 21 -14.57 -7.58 -3.02
N ILE A 22 -13.27 -7.28 -3.06
CA ILE A 22 -12.53 -6.82 -1.88
C ILE A 22 -12.61 -5.30 -1.81
N VAL A 23 -13.02 -4.77 -0.67
CA VAL A 23 -12.89 -3.36 -0.34
C VAL A 23 -11.59 -3.15 0.43
N CYS A 24 -10.74 -2.26 -0.07
CA CYS A 24 -9.49 -1.90 0.60
C CYS A 24 -9.46 -0.42 0.97
N ALA A 25 -9.30 -0.12 2.25
CA ALA A 25 -9.16 1.25 2.74
C ALA A 25 -7.74 1.76 2.45
N HIS A 26 -7.63 2.71 1.52
CA HIS A 26 -6.38 3.35 1.14
C HIS A 26 -5.84 4.18 2.31
N ARG A 27 -4.66 3.82 2.84
CA ARG A 27 -4.01 4.36 4.06
C ARG A 27 -4.80 4.15 5.35
N GLY A 28 -5.57 3.06 5.40
CA GLY A 28 -6.61 2.83 6.39
C GLY A 28 -7.84 3.69 6.15
N LEU A 29 -8.88 3.51 6.94
CA LEU A 29 -10.10 4.29 6.80
C LEU A 29 -9.88 5.64 7.50
N HIS A 30 -9.39 6.62 6.74
CA HIS A 30 -8.89 7.91 7.26
C HIS A 30 -9.63 9.13 6.68
N GLY A 31 -9.35 10.29 7.25
CA GLY A 31 -9.84 11.57 6.73
C GLY A 31 -11.30 11.86 7.05
N THR A 32 -11.83 12.86 6.34
CA THR A 32 -13.23 13.30 6.44
C THR A 32 -14.18 12.49 5.56
N ALA A 33 -13.66 11.50 4.82
CA ALA A 33 -14.42 10.67 3.89
C ALA A 33 -15.38 9.69 4.60
N ILE A 34 -15.26 9.55 5.93
CA ILE A 34 -16.21 8.81 6.75
C ILE A 34 -17.22 9.77 7.35
N GLY A 35 -18.48 9.57 6.98
CA GLY A 35 -19.58 10.41 7.42
C GLY A 35 -19.68 11.73 6.66
N THR A 36 -20.81 12.40 6.84
CA THR A 36 -21.11 13.74 6.33
C THR A 36 -20.91 14.78 7.44
N ASN A 37 -21.21 16.06 7.19
CA ASN A 37 -21.26 17.09 8.24
C ASN A 37 -22.27 16.81 9.38
N SER A 38 -23.09 15.75 9.27
CA SER A 38 -24.00 15.33 10.34
C SER A 38 -23.42 14.24 11.27
N HIS A 39 -22.19 13.78 11.03
CA HIS A 39 -21.53 12.78 11.88
C HIS A 39 -20.58 13.45 12.89
N PRO A 40 -20.31 12.81 14.06
CA PRO A 40 -19.39 13.35 15.05
C PRO A 40 -17.98 13.58 14.49
N ASP A 41 -17.27 14.60 14.98
CA ASP A 41 -15.93 14.96 14.49
C ASP A 41 -14.89 13.83 14.62
N TRP A 42 -15.01 12.98 15.65
CA TRP A 42 -14.10 11.84 15.85
C TRP A 42 -14.19 10.78 14.73
N LEU A 43 -15.31 10.71 14.00
CA LEU A 43 -15.47 9.86 12.82
C LEU A 43 -14.80 10.46 11.57
N ARG A 44 -14.57 11.78 11.55
CA ARG A 44 -14.13 12.55 10.38
C ARG A 44 -12.66 12.97 10.43
N ASP A 45 -11.94 12.65 11.49
CA ASP A 45 -10.66 13.31 11.81
C ASP A 45 -9.56 12.31 12.23
N VAL A 46 -9.61 11.12 11.66
CA VAL A 46 -8.62 10.04 11.87
C VAL A 46 -7.44 10.23 10.91
N PRO A 47 -6.20 10.36 11.40
CA PRO A 47 -5.02 10.52 10.54
C PRO A 47 -4.79 9.32 9.63
N GLU A 48 -4.36 9.57 8.39
CA GLU A 48 -3.92 8.51 7.46
C GLU A 48 -2.74 7.74 8.02
N ASN A 49 -2.57 6.48 7.59
CA ASN A 49 -1.38 5.68 7.94
C ASN A 49 -1.17 5.55 9.47
N SER A 50 -2.26 5.45 10.23
CA SER A 50 -2.27 5.35 11.69
C SER A 50 -2.86 4.02 12.16
N ILE A 51 -2.57 3.63 13.41
CA ILE A 51 -3.24 2.48 14.03
C ILE A 51 -4.76 2.74 14.08
N ALA A 52 -5.17 3.97 14.41
CA ALA A 52 -6.58 4.35 14.47
C ALA A 52 -7.30 4.21 13.11
N SER A 53 -6.66 4.52 11.98
CA SER A 53 -7.32 4.36 10.66
C SER A 53 -7.52 2.88 10.29
N ILE A 54 -6.65 2.00 10.77
CA ILE A 54 -6.78 0.54 10.61
C ILE A 54 -7.89 -0.01 11.50
N GLU A 55 -7.92 0.37 12.78
CA GLU A 55 -8.99 0.00 13.72
C GLU A 55 -10.35 0.49 13.21
N GLN A 56 -10.41 1.71 12.68
CA GLN A 56 -11.61 2.28 12.09
C GLN A 56 -12.07 1.47 10.87
N ALA A 57 -11.16 1.07 9.97
CA ALA A 57 -11.49 0.21 8.83
C ALA A 57 -12.08 -1.13 9.30
N ALA A 58 -11.41 -1.78 10.25
CA ALA A 58 -11.84 -3.06 10.81
C ALA A 58 -13.21 -2.99 11.49
N SER A 59 -13.47 -1.93 12.27
CA SER A 59 -14.76 -1.74 12.96
C SER A 59 -15.93 -1.52 12.00
N ASN A 60 -15.65 -1.07 10.76
CA ASN A 60 -16.63 -0.91 9.68
C ASN A 60 -16.73 -2.13 8.77
N GLY A 61 -16.07 -3.25 9.13
CA GLY A 61 -16.11 -4.49 8.37
C GLY A 61 -15.34 -4.44 7.05
N ILE A 62 -14.39 -3.51 6.90
CA ILE A 62 -13.50 -3.45 5.73
C ILE A 62 -12.37 -4.47 5.92
N GLU A 63 -12.29 -5.44 5.01
CA GLU A 63 -11.37 -6.58 5.11
C GLU A 63 -9.92 -6.32 4.65
N CYS A 64 -9.63 -5.16 4.05
CA CYS A 64 -8.31 -4.79 3.55
C CYS A 64 -7.93 -3.36 3.93
N SER A 65 -6.68 -3.14 4.32
CA SER A 65 -6.09 -1.81 4.44
C SER A 65 -4.83 -1.74 3.59
N GLU A 66 -4.73 -0.70 2.76
CA GLU A 66 -3.46 -0.31 2.17
C GLU A 66 -2.76 0.65 3.13
N ILE A 67 -1.43 0.56 3.23
CA ILE A 67 -0.58 1.44 4.04
C ILE A 67 0.73 1.72 3.32
N ASP A 68 1.24 2.95 3.47
CA ASP A 68 2.47 3.40 2.85
C ASP A 68 3.67 3.21 3.77
N LEU A 69 4.76 2.64 3.27
CA LEU A 69 5.99 2.46 4.06
C LEU A 69 7.13 3.35 3.58
N GLN A 70 7.83 3.94 4.54
CA GLN A 70 9.09 4.66 4.36
C GLN A 70 10.15 4.17 5.35
N LEU A 71 11.41 4.46 5.05
CA LEU A 71 12.53 4.21 5.97
C LEU A 71 13.02 5.55 6.53
N ASP A 72 13.01 5.70 7.85
CA ASP A 72 13.61 6.87 8.48
C ASP A 72 15.14 6.74 8.62
N ARG A 73 15.78 7.83 9.06
CA ARG A 73 17.25 7.87 9.23
C ARG A 73 17.77 6.93 10.31
N ALA A 74 16.97 6.64 11.33
CA ALA A 74 17.31 5.67 12.37
C ALA A 74 17.17 4.22 11.89
N GLY A 75 16.61 4.02 10.69
CA GLY A 75 16.42 2.73 10.07
C GLY A 75 15.12 2.04 10.47
N ASN A 76 14.16 2.76 11.03
CA ASN A 76 12.82 2.24 11.31
C ASN A 76 11.98 2.27 10.04
N VAL A 77 11.23 1.19 9.81
CA VAL A 77 10.17 1.17 8.79
C VAL A 77 8.94 1.82 9.39
N ILE A 78 8.57 2.99 8.89
CA ILE A 78 7.49 3.84 9.40
C ILE A 78 6.36 3.95 8.38
N LEU A 79 5.16 4.24 8.88
CA LEU A 79 4.00 4.47 8.02
C LEU A 79 3.92 5.95 7.61
N LEU A 80 4.22 6.24 6.35
CA LEU A 80 4.21 7.60 5.81
C LEU A 80 4.10 7.56 4.28
N HIS A 81 3.13 8.25 3.71
CA HIS A 81 3.01 8.37 2.26
C HIS A 81 4.11 9.24 1.64
N ASP A 82 4.29 10.43 2.21
CA ASP A 82 5.12 11.50 1.65
C ASP A 82 6.61 11.25 1.91
N THR A 83 7.48 11.91 1.14
CA THR A 83 8.92 12.00 1.44
C THR A 83 9.24 13.10 2.44
N ASN A 84 8.26 13.90 2.85
CA ASN A 84 8.40 15.00 3.78
C ASN A 84 7.37 14.88 4.91
N LEU A 85 7.65 15.49 6.06
CA LEU A 85 6.89 15.24 7.29
C LEU A 85 5.79 16.26 7.59
N GLY A 86 5.86 17.47 7.04
CA GLY A 86 5.04 18.61 7.47
C GLY A 86 3.55 18.48 7.17
N ARG A 87 3.14 17.72 6.14
CA ARG A 87 1.71 17.57 5.79
C ARG A 87 0.95 16.82 6.88
N THR A 88 1.53 15.75 7.42
CA THR A 88 0.84 14.78 8.28
C THR A 88 1.37 14.75 9.71
N THR A 89 2.35 15.57 10.07
CA THR A 89 2.96 15.54 11.41
C THR A 89 3.24 16.93 11.98
N ASN A 90 3.56 16.98 13.28
CA ASN A 90 3.99 18.20 13.97
C ASN A 90 5.50 18.47 13.88
N ALA A 91 6.20 18.05 12.81
CA ALA A 91 7.66 18.18 12.71
C ALA A 91 8.21 19.61 12.91
N TYR A 92 7.39 20.64 12.70
CA TYR A 92 7.73 22.04 12.96
C TYR A 92 8.10 22.31 14.43
N THR A 93 7.56 21.55 15.40
CA THR A 93 7.85 21.75 16.82
C THR A 93 9.30 21.44 17.15
N THR A 94 9.92 20.48 16.45
CA THR A 94 11.32 20.08 16.68
C THR A 94 12.31 21.13 16.20
N ALA A 95 11.95 21.90 15.17
CA ALA A 95 12.78 22.98 14.65
C ALA A 95 12.41 24.37 15.19
N ASN A 96 11.45 24.46 16.13
CA ASN A 96 10.84 25.71 16.59
C ASN A 96 10.47 26.64 15.41
N SER A 97 9.79 26.08 14.41
CA SER A 97 9.49 26.75 13.15
C SER A 97 7.99 27.02 12.98
N THR A 98 7.57 27.45 11.80
CA THR A 98 6.16 27.62 11.47
C THR A 98 5.56 26.31 10.99
N GLU A 99 4.31 26.03 11.41
CA GLU A 99 3.55 24.88 10.94
C GLU A 99 3.40 24.91 9.42
N TYR A 100 3.47 23.74 8.77
CA TYR A 100 3.34 23.64 7.33
C TYR A 100 1.87 23.77 6.89
N ASP A 101 1.61 24.69 5.97
CA ASP A 101 0.34 24.82 5.26
C ASP A 101 0.45 24.09 3.90
N PRO A 102 -0.25 22.95 3.72
CA PRO A 102 -0.17 22.19 2.48
C PRO A 102 -0.88 22.88 1.29
N TYR A 103 -1.83 23.79 1.52
CA TYR A 103 -2.54 24.50 0.46
C TYR A 103 -1.72 25.66 -0.10
N ARG A 104 -0.98 26.33 0.77
CA ARG A 104 -0.10 27.45 0.38
C ARG A 104 1.34 26.99 0.12
N GLN A 105 1.67 25.76 0.52
CA GLN A 105 3.00 25.16 0.44
C GLN A 105 4.08 26.00 1.16
N VAL A 106 3.72 26.57 2.31
CA VAL A 106 4.63 27.39 3.15
C VAL A 106 4.77 26.80 4.55
N GLY A 107 5.85 27.11 5.24
CA GLY A 107 6.15 26.59 6.58
C GLY A 107 7.12 25.41 6.57
N TYR A 108 7.35 24.79 7.73
CA TYR A 108 8.39 23.78 7.91
C TYR A 108 7.95 22.38 7.47
N ASN A 109 8.47 21.93 6.32
CA ASN A 109 8.19 20.62 5.75
C ASN A 109 9.48 19.84 5.44
N PRO A 110 10.20 19.34 6.46
CA PRO A 110 11.50 18.73 6.27
C PRO A 110 11.37 17.43 5.48
N ASN A 111 12.35 17.17 4.60
CA ASN A 111 12.48 15.86 3.98
C ASN A 111 12.79 14.82 5.07
N LEU A 112 12.15 13.66 5.02
CA LEU A 112 12.33 12.56 5.95
C LEU A 112 13.80 12.15 6.10
N SER A 113 14.55 12.10 4.99
CA SER A 113 15.97 11.70 5.01
C SER A 113 16.88 12.70 5.74
N ASN A 114 16.45 13.97 5.82
CA ASN A 114 17.18 15.06 6.46
C ASN A 114 16.65 15.42 7.85
N TYR A 115 15.57 14.77 8.30
CA TYR A 115 14.99 15.05 9.60
C TYR A 115 15.91 14.54 10.72
N PHE A 116 16.23 15.43 11.67
CA PHE A 116 17.18 15.15 12.75
C PHE A 116 16.51 14.73 14.06
N GLY A 117 15.20 14.95 14.20
CA GLY A 117 14.44 14.52 15.37
C GLY A 117 14.11 13.02 15.34
N ASN A 118 13.59 12.52 16.45
CA ASN A 118 12.99 11.19 16.48
C ASN A 118 11.61 11.24 15.80
N THR A 119 11.48 10.59 14.65
CA THR A 119 10.24 10.43 13.88
C THR A 119 9.11 9.82 14.70
N LEU A 120 9.42 8.86 15.57
CA LEU A 120 8.43 8.13 16.37
C LEU A 120 7.82 8.98 17.49
N ASN A 121 8.41 10.15 17.80
CA ASN A 121 7.84 11.10 18.77
C ASN A 121 6.83 12.06 18.14
N LEU A 122 6.78 12.13 16.81
CA LEU A 122 5.89 13.01 16.07
C LEU A 122 4.43 12.61 16.29
N SER A 123 3.59 13.60 16.58
CA SER A 123 2.13 13.42 16.58
C SER A 123 1.59 13.58 15.16
N LEU A 124 0.64 12.72 14.81
CA LEU A 124 -0.04 12.77 13.53
C LEU A 124 -1.05 13.92 13.51
N ARG A 125 -1.06 14.68 12.41
CA ARG A 125 -1.95 15.81 12.19
C ARG A 125 -3.36 15.34 11.91
N HIS A 126 -4.33 16.07 12.44
CA HIS A 126 -5.74 15.89 12.09
C HIS A 126 -5.95 16.22 10.59
N PRO A 127 -6.64 15.37 9.82
CA PRO A 127 -6.99 15.64 8.42
C PRO A 127 -7.68 16.98 8.20
N SER A 128 -8.46 17.46 9.17
CA SER A 128 -9.14 18.76 9.14
C SER A 128 -8.19 19.97 9.33
N LEU A 129 -6.90 19.72 9.61
CA LEU A 129 -5.84 20.70 9.86
C LEU A 129 -6.10 21.60 11.09
N ASN A 130 -6.98 21.19 12.00
CA ASN A 130 -7.31 21.94 13.23
C ASN A 130 -6.43 21.58 14.44
N GLY A 131 -5.36 20.80 14.24
CA GLY A 131 -4.45 20.40 15.30
C GLY A 131 -3.81 19.03 15.06
N TYR A 132 -3.44 18.37 16.14
CA TYR A 132 -2.73 17.10 16.16
C TYR A 132 -3.42 16.11 17.08
N SER A 133 -3.48 14.86 16.62
CA SER A 133 -3.99 13.75 17.40
C SER A 133 -2.98 13.25 18.43
N ASP A 134 -3.46 12.44 19.37
CA ASP A 134 -2.61 11.69 20.31
C ASP A 134 -1.89 10.51 19.65
N GLN A 135 -2.23 10.17 18.40
CA GLN A 135 -1.55 9.12 17.64
C GLN A 135 -0.15 9.58 17.26
N LYS A 136 0.82 8.69 17.48
CA LYS A 136 2.20 8.87 17.03
C LYS A 136 2.40 8.28 15.64
N LEU A 137 3.40 8.78 14.92
CA LEU A 137 3.85 8.19 13.67
C LEU A 137 4.30 6.74 13.93
N PRO A 138 3.58 5.71 13.44
CA PRO A 138 3.83 4.35 13.87
C PRO A 138 4.91 3.70 13.02
N THR A 139 5.65 2.77 13.64
CA THR A 139 6.45 1.78 12.90
C THR A 139 5.55 0.72 12.29
N PHE A 140 6.03 0.02 11.27
CA PHE A 140 5.33 -1.14 10.72
C PHE A 140 5.15 -2.27 11.73
N ASP A 141 6.14 -2.56 12.59
CA ASP A 141 6.00 -3.57 13.66
C ASP A 141 4.84 -3.21 14.62
N ALA A 142 4.74 -1.94 15.03
CA ALA A 142 3.62 -1.46 15.87
C ALA A 142 2.24 -1.69 15.23
N ILE A 143 2.13 -1.66 13.90
CA ILE A 143 0.89 -1.99 13.18
C ILE A 143 0.58 -3.48 13.25
N LEU A 144 1.58 -4.33 13.02
CA LEU A 144 1.43 -5.78 13.15
C LEU A 144 1.03 -6.17 14.58
N ASP A 145 1.66 -5.54 15.57
CA ASP A 145 1.34 -5.71 16.99
C ASP A 145 -0.07 -5.23 17.34
N ALA A 146 -0.51 -4.10 16.80
CA ALA A 146 -1.89 -3.62 16.99
C ALA A 146 -2.91 -4.60 16.40
N ILE A 147 -2.70 -5.08 15.18
CA ILE A 147 -3.57 -6.08 14.54
C ILE A 147 -3.68 -7.34 15.41
N LYS A 148 -2.57 -7.81 15.99
CA LYS A 148 -2.58 -8.95 16.90
C LYS A 148 -3.30 -8.65 18.21
N ARG A 149 -2.95 -7.53 18.87
CA ARG A 149 -3.49 -7.13 20.17
C ARG A 149 -5.01 -6.95 20.10
N ASP A 150 -5.47 -6.27 19.06
CA ASP A 150 -6.86 -5.84 18.91
C ASP A 150 -7.71 -6.86 18.12
N LYS A 151 -7.10 -8.00 17.78
CA LYS A 151 -7.75 -9.14 17.11
C LYS A 151 -8.41 -8.73 15.80
N ILE A 152 -7.69 -7.95 15.00
CA ILE A 152 -8.16 -7.44 13.72
C ILE A 152 -7.98 -8.53 12.67
N ALA A 153 -9.07 -8.93 12.03
CA ALA A 153 -9.06 -9.83 10.88
C ALA A 153 -9.08 -9.03 9.57
N MET A 154 -7.91 -8.65 9.05
CA MET A 154 -7.76 -8.00 7.74
C MET A 154 -6.51 -8.46 7.02
N ILE A 155 -6.43 -8.16 5.72
CA ILE A 155 -5.18 -8.19 4.96
C ILE A 155 -4.58 -6.78 4.84
N LEU A 156 -3.24 -6.71 4.76
CA LEU A 156 -2.51 -5.48 4.50
C LEU A 156 -1.91 -5.48 3.09
N LEU A 157 -2.08 -4.38 2.38
CA LEU A 157 -1.34 -4.07 1.15
C LEU A 157 -0.32 -2.98 1.47
N LEU A 158 0.97 -3.30 1.37
CA LEU A 158 2.05 -2.37 1.67
C LEU A 158 2.44 -1.63 0.38
N ASP A 159 2.13 -0.34 0.25
CA ASP A 159 2.75 0.51 -0.80
C ASP A 159 4.17 0.85 -0.37
N VAL A 160 5.14 0.11 -0.93
CA VAL A 160 6.55 0.25 -0.58
C VAL A 160 7.34 0.74 -1.77
N LYS A 161 7.91 1.94 -1.65
CA LYS A 161 8.62 2.62 -2.75
C LYS A 161 10.14 2.41 -2.72
N ASN A 162 10.69 1.83 -1.65
CA ASN A 162 12.13 1.65 -1.45
C ASN A 162 12.51 0.19 -1.12
N ILE A 163 13.59 -0.30 -1.73
CA ILE A 163 14.09 -1.68 -1.57
C ILE A 163 14.51 -1.99 -0.14
N ASP A 164 15.17 -1.07 0.56
CA ASP A 164 15.65 -1.29 1.92
C ASP A 164 14.50 -1.31 2.93
N ALA A 165 13.49 -0.46 2.71
CA ALA A 165 12.24 -0.52 3.47
C ALA A 165 11.55 -1.87 3.26
N ALA A 166 11.47 -2.36 2.01
CA ALA A 166 10.87 -3.66 1.70
C ALA A 166 11.62 -4.83 2.34
N LYS A 167 12.95 -4.83 2.30
CA LYS A 167 13.81 -5.84 2.96
C LYS A 167 13.56 -5.92 4.45
N LYS A 168 13.49 -4.76 5.11
CA LYS A 168 13.24 -4.66 6.56
C LYS A 168 11.81 -5.06 6.92
N ALA A 169 10.82 -4.56 6.17
CA ALA A 169 9.44 -4.98 6.32
C ALA A 169 9.27 -6.50 6.16
N TRP A 170 9.99 -7.13 5.21
CA TRP A 170 9.96 -8.58 5.07
C TRP A 170 10.52 -9.30 6.31
N GLN A 171 11.57 -8.77 6.97
CA GLN A 171 12.03 -9.35 8.24
C GLN A 171 10.96 -9.28 9.33
N SER A 172 10.25 -8.16 9.45
CA SER A 172 9.10 -8.03 10.36
C SER A 172 8.01 -9.04 10.02
N VAL A 173 7.62 -9.17 8.75
CA VAL A 173 6.58 -10.13 8.33
C VAL A 173 6.94 -11.58 8.70
N LYS A 174 8.22 -11.97 8.61
CA LYS A 174 8.66 -13.33 8.96
C LYS A 174 8.53 -13.67 10.45
N THR A 175 8.52 -12.68 11.34
CA THR A 175 8.53 -12.87 12.79
C THR A 175 7.18 -12.62 13.47
N HIS A 176 6.20 -12.08 12.74
CA HIS A 176 4.90 -11.73 13.28
C HIS A 176 3.79 -12.74 12.94
N SER A 177 2.76 -12.76 13.78
CA SER A 177 1.52 -13.50 13.59
C SER A 177 0.35 -12.67 14.13
N ASN A 178 -0.86 -12.90 13.62
CA ASN A 178 -2.06 -12.29 14.20
C ASN A 178 -2.50 -13.02 15.49
N TRP A 179 -3.63 -12.61 16.07
CA TRP A 179 -4.16 -13.21 17.30
C TRP A 179 -4.40 -14.72 17.20
N TRP A 180 -4.85 -15.19 16.04
CA TRP A 180 -5.17 -16.60 15.77
C TRP A 180 -3.94 -17.45 15.45
N GLY A 181 -2.74 -16.88 15.53
CA GLY A 181 -1.48 -17.57 15.21
C GLY A 181 -1.20 -17.68 13.72
N THR A 182 -2.02 -17.06 12.85
CA THR A 182 -1.75 -17.02 11.41
C THR A 182 -0.51 -16.14 11.16
N PRO A 183 0.57 -16.69 10.55
CA PRO A 183 1.76 -15.91 10.23
C PRO A 183 1.45 -14.69 9.38
N ALA A 184 2.12 -13.56 9.64
CA ALA A 184 1.94 -12.32 8.88
C ALA A 184 2.22 -12.50 7.38
N GLU A 185 3.10 -13.44 7.04
CA GLU A 185 3.32 -13.87 5.66
C GLU A 185 2.03 -14.18 4.92
N ARG A 186 0.98 -14.65 5.60
CA ARG A 186 -0.28 -15.06 4.99
C ARG A 186 -1.27 -13.93 4.69
N TRP A 187 -1.12 -12.79 5.35
CA TRP A 187 -2.08 -11.68 5.27
C TRP A 187 -1.42 -10.32 4.97
N VAL A 188 -0.10 -10.26 4.81
CA VAL A 188 0.63 -9.07 4.37
C VAL A 188 1.12 -9.25 2.93
N TYR A 189 0.82 -8.26 2.08
CA TYR A 189 1.11 -8.26 0.66
C TYR A 189 1.96 -7.04 0.30
N PHE A 190 3.07 -7.24 -0.41
CA PHE A 190 3.93 -6.16 -0.88
C PHE A 190 3.41 -5.64 -2.21
N LYS A 191 2.82 -4.44 -2.20
CA LYS A 191 2.38 -3.72 -3.39
C LYS A 191 3.49 -2.77 -3.83
N MET A 192 4.17 -3.09 -4.94
CA MET A 192 5.41 -2.41 -5.28
C MET A 192 5.50 -2.03 -6.77
N PRO A 193 5.87 -0.77 -7.10
CA PRO A 193 6.09 -0.34 -8.47
C PRO A 193 7.20 -1.10 -9.19
N VAL A 194 6.92 -1.67 -10.36
CA VAL A 194 7.92 -2.40 -11.16
C VAL A 194 9.08 -1.52 -11.61
N ASN A 195 8.87 -0.21 -11.77
CA ASN A 195 9.98 0.73 -12.04
C ASN A 195 10.97 0.84 -10.88
N SER A 196 10.54 0.54 -9.66
CA SER A 196 11.35 0.62 -8.43
C SER A 196 12.02 -0.72 -8.12
N ILE A 197 11.32 -1.82 -8.39
CA ILE A 197 11.78 -3.17 -8.02
C ILE A 197 12.38 -3.97 -9.18
N GLY A 198 12.18 -3.53 -10.42
CA GLY A 198 12.65 -4.23 -11.62
C GLY A 198 11.52 -4.49 -12.62
N MET A 199 11.79 -4.28 -13.91
CA MET A 199 10.75 -4.40 -14.94
C MET A 199 10.26 -5.83 -15.17
N ASN A 200 11.03 -6.84 -14.75
CA ASN A 200 10.68 -8.26 -14.84
C ASN A 200 11.05 -8.99 -13.54
N ALA A 201 10.54 -10.22 -13.41
CA ALA A 201 10.71 -11.03 -12.21
C ALA A 201 12.18 -11.34 -11.87
N ALA A 202 13.03 -11.59 -12.86
CA ALA A 202 14.45 -11.87 -12.61
C ALA A 202 15.17 -10.65 -12.00
N THR A 203 14.83 -9.45 -12.48
CA THR A 203 15.38 -8.19 -11.95
C THR A 203 14.87 -7.95 -10.52
N PHE A 204 13.60 -8.23 -10.25
CA PHE A 204 13.04 -8.19 -8.89
C PHE A 204 13.74 -9.16 -7.93
N GLU A 205 13.91 -10.42 -8.34
CA GLU A 205 14.59 -11.45 -7.54
C GLU A 205 16.03 -11.02 -7.18
N SER A 206 16.72 -10.36 -8.13
CA SER A 206 18.07 -9.81 -7.89
C SER A 206 18.14 -8.70 -6.84
N LYS A 207 17.01 -8.03 -6.50
CA LYS A 207 16.98 -7.00 -5.45
C LYS A 207 17.19 -7.59 -4.05
N GLY A 208 16.93 -8.88 -3.88
CA GLY A 208 17.10 -9.59 -2.62
C GLY A 208 16.16 -9.11 -1.51
N ILE A 209 14.94 -8.67 -1.87
CA ILE A 209 13.88 -8.41 -0.87
C ILE A 209 13.50 -9.70 -0.16
N MET A 210 13.39 -10.79 -0.94
CA MET A 210 13.18 -12.15 -0.49
C MET A 210 14.11 -13.10 -1.25
N ASN A 211 14.40 -14.27 -0.67
CA ASN A 211 15.14 -15.34 -1.32
C ASN A 211 14.18 -16.17 -2.19
N ALA A 212 14.28 -16.04 -3.52
CA ALA A 212 13.36 -16.69 -4.44
C ALA A 212 13.37 -18.23 -4.37
N GLN A 213 14.48 -18.84 -3.94
CA GLN A 213 14.62 -20.29 -3.85
C GLN A 213 13.94 -20.86 -2.59
N SER A 214 13.95 -20.14 -1.47
CA SER A 214 13.44 -20.64 -0.19
C SER A 214 12.20 -19.92 0.34
N GLU A 215 11.93 -18.69 -0.11
CA GLU A 215 10.88 -17.83 0.43
C GLU A 215 9.74 -17.57 -0.57
N ALA A 216 9.85 -18.00 -1.84
CA ALA A 216 8.83 -17.75 -2.87
C ALA A 216 7.42 -18.25 -2.51
N GLY A 217 7.30 -19.38 -1.81
CA GLY A 217 5.99 -19.89 -1.37
C GLY A 217 5.35 -19.10 -0.22
N ARG A 218 6.12 -18.20 0.42
CA ARG A 218 5.74 -17.43 1.62
C ARG A 218 5.58 -15.94 1.34
N PHE A 219 6.34 -15.41 0.37
CA PHE A 219 6.27 -14.03 -0.03
C PHE A 219 5.03 -13.74 -0.90
N ARG A 220 4.41 -12.58 -0.72
CA ARG A 220 3.21 -12.16 -1.45
C ARG A 220 3.45 -10.80 -2.09
N LEU A 221 3.53 -10.78 -3.41
CA LEU A 221 3.79 -9.60 -4.23
C LEU A 221 2.56 -9.22 -5.05
N ILE A 222 2.30 -7.93 -5.13
CA ILE A 222 1.44 -7.27 -6.11
C ILE A 222 2.33 -6.30 -6.89
N PRO A 223 2.90 -6.70 -8.05
CA PRO A 223 3.62 -5.77 -8.91
C PRO A 223 2.65 -4.70 -9.44
N VAL A 224 3.06 -3.44 -9.33
CA VAL A 224 2.32 -2.28 -9.83
C VAL A 224 2.95 -1.81 -11.13
N PHE A 225 2.19 -1.94 -12.22
CA PHE A 225 2.57 -1.48 -13.55
C PHE A 225 2.04 -0.06 -13.76
N GLY A 226 2.96 0.90 -13.80
CA GLY A 226 2.67 2.32 -13.99
C GLY A 226 2.11 2.65 -15.37
N ALA A 227 1.60 3.87 -15.52
CA ALA A 227 1.08 4.36 -16.80
C ALA A 227 2.13 4.44 -17.91
N ASP A 228 3.40 4.62 -17.52
CA ASP A 228 4.58 4.67 -18.38
C ASP A 228 5.19 3.28 -18.66
N PHE A 229 4.56 2.19 -18.19
CA PHE A 229 5.15 0.85 -18.24
C PHE A 229 5.41 0.35 -19.67
N ILE A 230 4.58 0.73 -20.63
CA ILE A 230 4.76 0.36 -22.04
C ILE A 230 6.01 1.03 -22.60
N ASP A 231 6.14 2.33 -22.37
CA ASP A 231 7.26 3.13 -22.90
C ASP A 231 8.58 2.71 -22.24
N THR A 232 8.57 2.54 -20.91
CA THR A 232 9.72 2.06 -20.15
C THR A 232 10.11 0.62 -20.47
N SER A 233 9.18 -0.19 -20.99
CA SER A 233 9.48 -1.54 -21.51
C SER A 233 10.00 -1.54 -22.95
N GLY A 234 10.02 -0.40 -23.65
CA GLY A 234 10.39 -0.32 -25.06
C GLY A 234 9.31 -0.86 -26.00
N GLY A 235 8.04 -0.76 -25.60
CA GLY A 235 6.88 -1.10 -26.43
C GLY A 235 5.99 -2.21 -25.88
N ALA A 236 4.82 -2.37 -26.50
CA ALA A 236 3.74 -3.24 -26.00
C ALA A 236 4.13 -4.72 -25.89
N ALA A 237 4.88 -5.26 -26.85
CA ALA A 237 5.32 -6.66 -26.83
C ALA A 237 6.20 -6.96 -25.62
N ASN A 238 7.20 -6.11 -25.36
CA ASN A 238 8.08 -6.24 -24.21
C ASN A 238 7.33 -6.04 -22.89
N SER A 239 6.36 -5.10 -22.84
CA SER A 239 5.53 -4.90 -21.66
C SER A 239 4.74 -6.16 -21.29
N LEU A 240 4.19 -6.87 -22.28
CA LEU A 240 3.48 -8.12 -22.07
C LEU A 240 4.42 -9.23 -21.56
N LEU A 241 5.60 -9.37 -22.15
CA LEU A 241 6.61 -10.35 -21.71
C LEU A 241 7.07 -10.07 -20.27
N ASN A 242 7.32 -8.80 -19.96
CA ASN A 242 7.70 -8.36 -18.62
C ASN A 242 6.60 -8.66 -17.59
N TRP A 243 5.33 -8.36 -17.90
CA TRP A 243 4.20 -8.72 -17.06
C TRP A 243 4.07 -10.25 -16.88
N GLN A 244 4.12 -11.02 -17.97
CA GLN A 244 4.05 -12.49 -17.93
C GLN A 244 5.15 -13.09 -17.05
N SER A 245 6.36 -12.51 -17.08
CA SER A 245 7.47 -12.95 -16.24
C SER A 245 7.15 -12.89 -14.75
N TYR A 246 6.37 -11.89 -14.30
CA TYR A 246 5.85 -11.79 -12.95
C TYR A 246 4.65 -12.69 -12.74
N TYR A 247 3.67 -12.63 -13.64
CA TYR A 247 2.39 -13.33 -13.49
C TYR A 247 2.58 -14.83 -13.22
N ASN A 248 3.58 -15.45 -13.85
CA ASN A 248 3.89 -16.87 -13.71
C ASN A 248 4.59 -17.27 -12.39
N LYS A 249 4.92 -16.32 -11.51
CA LYS A 249 5.63 -16.59 -10.25
C LYS A 249 4.68 -16.91 -9.11
N ASP A 250 5.03 -17.87 -8.27
CA ASP A 250 4.20 -18.32 -7.15
C ASP A 250 4.02 -17.27 -6.04
N TYR A 251 5.00 -16.37 -5.91
CA TYR A 251 4.93 -15.25 -4.98
C TYR A 251 4.09 -14.07 -5.50
N VAL A 252 3.66 -14.07 -6.75
CA VAL A 252 2.79 -13.00 -7.30
C VAL A 252 1.34 -13.40 -7.06
N TYR A 253 0.61 -12.62 -6.26
CA TYR A 253 -0.77 -12.93 -5.89
C TYR A 253 -1.78 -12.17 -6.71
N ALA A 254 -1.49 -10.92 -7.06
CA ALA A 254 -2.34 -10.10 -7.91
C ALA A 254 -1.48 -9.25 -8.83
N THR A 255 -2.09 -8.45 -9.70
CA THR A 255 -1.41 -7.39 -10.44
C THR A 255 -2.18 -6.10 -10.30
N GLU A 256 -1.48 -4.98 -10.07
CA GLU A 256 -2.07 -3.65 -10.20
C GLU A 256 -1.61 -3.01 -11.51
N VAL A 257 -2.57 -2.48 -12.27
CA VAL A 257 -2.29 -1.67 -13.46
C VAL A 257 -2.85 -0.27 -13.24
N ARG A 258 -1.98 0.74 -13.33
CA ARG A 258 -2.40 2.15 -13.26
C ARG A 258 -2.86 2.61 -14.64
N LEU A 259 -4.06 3.17 -14.69
CA LEU A 259 -4.66 3.64 -15.93
C LEU A 259 -4.47 5.15 -16.05
N LYS A 260 -3.84 5.60 -17.14
CA LYS A 260 -3.77 7.02 -17.51
C LYS A 260 -4.65 7.27 -18.73
N GLU A 261 -5.78 7.95 -18.54
CA GLU A 261 -6.64 8.33 -19.67
C GLU A 261 -6.18 9.67 -20.23
N TYR A 262 -5.48 9.65 -21.36
CA TYR A 262 -5.48 10.80 -22.27
C TYR A 262 -6.41 10.44 -23.42
N ASP A 263 -7.36 11.33 -23.72
CA ASP A 263 -8.17 11.41 -24.94
C ASP A 263 -8.81 10.12 -25.53
N SER A 264 -9.09 9.10 -24.72
CA SER A 264 -9.76 7.85 -25.13
C SER A 264 -9.00 6.97 -26.15
N THR A 265 -7.69 7.16 -26.32
CA THR A 265 -6.86 6.40 -27.29
C THR A 265 -6.26 5.08 -26.79
N LEU A 266 -6.44 4.71 -25.51
CA LEU A 266 -5.94 3.44 -24.93
C LEU A 266 -6.71 2.15 -25.33
N ARG A 267 -7.36 2.13 -26.50
CA ARG A 267 -8.12 0.96 -26.99
C ARG A 267 -7.28 -0.24 -27.47
N PHE A 268 -5.96 -0.14 -27.63
CA PHE A 268 -5.20 -1.21 -28.32
C PHE A 268 -4.29 -2.09 -27.44
N PRO A 269 -3.37 -1.58 -26.61
CA PRO A 269 -2.45 -2.45 -25.85
C PRO A 269 -3.02 -2.92 -24.51
N LEU A 270 -3.81 -2.08 -23.85
CA LEU A 270 -4.41 -2.37 -22.54
C LEU A 270 -5.56 -3.38 -22.67
N ASN A 271 -6.32 -3.29 -23.77
CA ASN A 271 -7.19 -4.36 -24.22
C ASN A 271 -6.42 -5.66 -24.40
N ASN A 272 -5.12 -5.68 -24.73
CA ASN A 272 -4.41 -6.96 -24.84
C ASN A 272 -4.09 -7.58 -23.47
N ILE A 273 -3.71 -6.80 -22.45
CA ILE A 273 -3.53 -7.34 -21.08
C ILE A 273 -4.89 -7.76 -20.52
N VAL A 274 -5.92 -6.92 -20.65
CA VAL A 274 -7.29 -7.21 -20.20
C VAL A 274 -7.93 -8.34 -21.00
N ASN A 275 -7.72 -8.43 -22.32
CA ASN A 275 -8.22 -9.54 -23.15
C ASN A 275 -7.43 -10.82 -22.91
N SER A 276 -6.12 -10.75 -22.70
CA SER A 276 -5.33 -11.92 -22.30
C SER A 276 -5.79 -12.42 -20.93
N TYR A 277 -6.01 -11.51 -19.99
CA TYR A 277 -6.62 -11.80 -18.70
C TYR A 277 -8.02 -12.42 -18.84
N ASN A 278 -8.91 -11.82 -19.64
CA ASN A 278 -10.26 -12.31 -19.87
C ASN A 278 -10.27 -13.67 -20.60
N ALA A 279 -9.33 -13.89 -21.52
CA ALA A 279 -9.13 -15.18 -22.18
C ALA A 279 -8.66 -16.24 -21.18
N LEU A 280 -7.73 -15.88 -20.28
CA LEU A 280 -7.31 -16.74 -19.17
C LEU A 280 -8.47 -16.99 -18.18
N ARG A 281 -9.38 -16.02 -17.96
CA ARG A 281 -10.52 -16.12 -17.02
C ARG A 281 -11.52 -17.22 -17.37
N THR A 282 -11.45 -17.77 -18.58
CA THR A 282 -12.22 -18.96 -18.97
C THR A 282 -11.61 -20.27 -18.45
N GLN A 283 -10.43 -20.19 -17.82
CA GLN A 283 -9.70 -21.30 -17.20
C GLN A 283 -9.83 -21.20 -15.66
N HIS A 284 -9.86 -22.35 -14.98
CA HIS A 284 -9.79 -22.39 -13.52
C HIS A 284 -8.40 -21.91 -13.04
N ASN A 285 -8.33 -21.08 -11.98
CA ASN A 285 -7.10 -20.53 -11.33
C ASN A 285 -6.49 -19.24 -11.95
N VAL A 286 -7.28 -18.20 -12.16
CA VAL A 286 -6.79 -16.88 -12.60
C VAL A 286 -6.55 -15.96 -11.41
N LYS A 287 -5.41 -15.28 -11.37
CA LYS A 287 -5.08 -14.31 -10.30
C LYS A 287 -5.93 -13.06 -10.39
N THR A 288 -6.16 -12.34 -9.30
CA THR A 288 -6.90 -11.08 -9.34
C THR A 288 -6.10 -9.98 -10.04
N MET A 289 -6.75 -9.26 -10.96
CA MET A 289 -6.24 -8.00 -11.50
C MET A 289 -6.98 -6.84 -10.83
N GLY A 290 -6.27 -6.05 -10.04
CA GLY A 290 -6.78 -4.77 -9.55
C GLY A 290 -6.51 -3.68 -10.59
N ALA A 291 -7.56 -3.08 -11.15
CA ALA A 291 -7.43 -1.81 -11.86
C ALA A 291 -7.71 -0.70 -10.85
N TYR A 292 -6.72 0.17 -10.59
CA TYR A 292 -6.91 1.31 -9.70
C TYR A 292 -6.81 2.63 -10.47
N GLN A 293 -7.86 3.43 -10.27
CA GLN A 293 -8.13 4.82 -10.67
C GLN A 293 -7.80 5.24 -12.13
N PRO A 294 -8.79 5.70 -12.91
CA PRO A 294 -8.53 6.68 -13.95
C PRO A 294 -8.07 7.98 -13.26
N VAL A 295 -6.80 8.34 -13.43
CA VAL A 295 -6.36 9.68 -13.04
C VAL A 295 -6.91 10.63 -14.10
N ALA A 296 -7.91 11.43 -13.73
CA ALA A 296 -8.32 12.56 -14.57
C ALA A 296 -7.18 13.58 -14.53
N GLU A 297 -6.32 13.61 -15.55
CA GLU A 297 -5.42 14.74 -15.77
C GLU A 297 -6.26 15.90 -16.30
N THR A 298 -6.43 16.96 -15.50
CA THR A 298 -6.66 18.29 -16.06
C THR A 298 -5.43 18.64 -16.89
N LYS A 299 -5.62 18.95 -18.18
CA LYS A 299 -4.54 19.39 -19.08
C LYS A 299 -3.65 20.46 -18.42
N PRO A 300 -2.33 20.48 -18.71
CA PRO A 300 -1.45 21.58 -18.31
C PRO A 300 -1.92 22.92 -18.89
#